data_AF-A0A3N0EYQ5-F1
#
_entry.id   AF-A0A3N0EYQ5-F1
#
_cell.length_a   1.000
_cell.length_b   1.000
_cell.length_c   1.000
_cell.angle_alpha   90.00
_cell.angle_beta   90.00
_cell.angle_gamma   90.00
#
_symmetry.space_group_name_H-M   'P 1'
#
loop_
_entity.id
_entity.type
_entity.pdbx_description
1 polymer ?
#
loop_
_entity_poly.entity_id
_entity_poly.type
_entity_poly.pdbx_seq_one_letter_code
_entity_poly.pdbx_strand_id
1 'polypeptide(L)'
;MVESEDTERNEKLIKQVFDTIEQLPPKCKEIFMLSKKSGLTNIEIAEYLGISINTVENQIGKAFKVLRKSITKGFYTLFLLMYRLDRN
;
A
#
# COMPACT_ATOMS: atom_id res chain seq x y z
N MET A 1 11.30 -27.74 -12.46
CA MET A 1 10.10 -27.92 -11.60
C MET A 1 10.02 -26.89 -10.47
N VAL A 2 11.13 -26.32 -10.00
CA VAL A 2 11.15 -25.28 -8.94
C VAL A 2 10.57 -23.93 -9.41
N GLU A 3 10.74 -23.57 -10.69
CA GLU A 3 10.38 -22.24 -11.22
C GLU A 3 8.86 -22.03 -11.41
N SER A 4 8.09 -23.11 -11.60
CA SER A 4 6.63 -23.03 -11.75
C SER A 4 5.90 -22.82 -10.42
N GLU A 5 6.41 -23.39 -9.33
CA GLU A 5 5.79 -23.28 -7.99
C GLU A 5 5.99 -21.88 -7.39
N ASP A 6 7.17 -21.27 -7.59
CA ASP A 6 7.44 -19.91 -7.13
C ASP A 6 6.61 -18.87 -7.89
N THR A 7 6.40 -19.07 -9.20
CA THR A 7 5.55 -18.20 -10.03
C THR A 7 4.10 -18.24 -9.56
N GLU A 8 3.52 -19.43 -9.38
CA GLU A 8 2.14 -19.60 -8.90
C GLU A 8 1.95 -18.99 -7.49
N ARG A 9 2.94 -19.18 -6.61
CA ARG A 9 2.94 -18.57 -5.28
C ARG A 9 2.94 -17.05 -5.36
N ASN A 10 3.74 -16.46 -6.24
CA ASN A 10 3.82 -15.01 -6.41
C ASN A 10 2.51 -14.43 -6.96
N GLU A 11 1.90 -15.09 -7.95
CA GLU A 11 0.60 -14.69 -8.49
C GLU A 11 -0.49 -14.70 -7.41
N LYS A 12 -0.49 -15.73 -6.56
CA LYS A 12 -1.44 -15.82 -5.43
C LYS A 12 -1.24 -14.69 -4.43
N LEU A 13 0.01 -14.33 -4.11
CA LEU A 13 0.32 -13.22 -3.22
C LEU A 13 -0.12 -11.87 -3.83
N ILE A 14 0.16 -11.65 -5.11
CA ILE A 14 -0.25 -10.44 -5.83
C ILE A 14 -1.78 -10.31 -5.80
N LYS A 15 -2.50 -11.40 -6.09
CA LYS A 15 -3.96 -11.42 -6.04
C LYS A 15 -4.48 -11.06 -4.63
N GLN A 16 -3.92 -11.64 -3.58
CA GLN A 16 -4.30 -11.32 -2.20
C GLN A 16 -4.09 -9.84 -1.84
N VAL A 17 -3.01 -9.24 -2.34
CA VAL A 17 -2.76 -7.79 -2.18
C VAL A 17 -3.86 -6.98 -2.85
N PHE A 18 -4.17 -7.26 -4.13
CA PHE A 18 -5.23 -6.56 -4.86
C PHE A 18 -6.59 -6.72 -4.20
N ASP A 19 -6.97 -7.93 -3.81
CA ASP A 19 -8.23 -8.19 -3.11
C ASP A 19 -8.32 -7.39 -1.80
N THR A 20 -7.19 -7.21 -1.11
CA THR A 20 -7.14 -6.38 0.11
C THR A 20 -7.29 -4.90 -0.20
N ILE A 21 -6.66 -4.41 -1.28
CA ILE A 21 -6.80 -3.00 -1.72
C ILE A 21 -8.25 -2.70 -2.05
N GLU A 22 -8.96 -3.63 -2.68
CA GLU A 22 -10.40 -3.49 -2.98
C GLU A 22 -11.27 -3.41 -1.73
N GLN A 23 -10.85 -4.02 -0.62
CA GLN A 23 -11.55 -3.95 0.67
C GLN A 23 -11.24 -2.68 1.47
N LEU A 24 -10.32 -1.83 1.01
CA LEU A 24 -10.04 -0.57 1.70
C LEU A 24 -11.26 0.36 1.63
N PRO A 25 -11.53 1.13 2.71
CA PRO A 25 -12.53 2.18 2.66
C PRO A 25 -12.26 3.14 1.49
N PRO A 26 -13.29 3.66 0.79
CA PRO A 26 -13.12 4.38 -0.47
C PRO A 26 -12.07 5.49 -0.45
N LYS A 27 -12.11 6.36 0.56
CA LYS A 27 -11.10 7.44 0.74
C LYS A 27 -9.70 6.92 1.02
N CYS A 28 -9.58 5.83 1.76
CA CYS A 28 -8.31 5.21 2.09
C CYS A 28 -7.69 4.58 0.83
N LYS A 29 -8.52 3.91 0.03
CA LYS A 29 -8.14 3.36 -1.28
C LYS A 29 -7.70 4.46 -2.25
N GLU A 30 -8.48 5.52 -2.40
CA GLU A 30 -8.18 6.64 -3.28
C GLU A 30 -6.83 7.28 -2.96
N ILE A 31 -6.60 7.65 -1.69
CA ILE A 31 -5.35 8.24 -1.22
C ILE A 31 -4.16 7.29 -1.44
N PHE A 32 -4.35 6.00 -1.15
CA PHE A 32 -3.32 4.98 -1.38
C PHE A 32 -2.97 4.84 -2.87
N MET A 33 -3.98 4.85 -3.75
CA MET A 33 -3.78 4.76 -5.20
C MET A 33 -3.10 6.00 -5.76
N LEU A 34 -3.43 7.21 -5.29
CA LEU A 34 -2.72 8.43 -5.68
C LEU A 34 -1.23 8.36 -5.30
N SER A 35 -0.92 7.85 -4.10
CA SER A 35 0.47 7.67 -3.68
C SER A 35 1.21 6.61 -4.50
N LYS A 36 0.59 5.44 -4.73
CA LYS A 36 1.30 4.27 -5.30
C LYS A 36 1.19 4.12 -6.81
N LYS A 37 0.07 4.51 -7.40
CA LYS A 37 -0.15 4.44 -8.85
C LYS A 37 0.23 5.75 -9.54
N SER A 38 -0.14 6.88 -8.95
CA SER A 38 0.16 8.20 -9.53
C SER A 38 1.49 8.79 -9.05
N GLY A 39 2.11 8.19 -8.03
CA GLY A 39 3.42 8.63 -7.51
C GLY A 39 3.38 9.95 -6.75
N LEU A 40 2.19 10.45 -6.38
CA LEU A 40 2.05 11.72 -5.69
C LEU A 40 2.57 11.63 -4.25
N THR A 41 3.24 12.68 -3.81
CA THR A 41 3.66 12.88 -2.42
C THR A 41 2.45 13.17 -1.53
N ASN A 42 2.62 13.01 -0.21
CA ASN A 42 1.53 13.30 0.73
C ASN A 42 1.07 14.77 0.66
N ILE A 43 1.98 15.69 0.33
CA ILE A 43 1.68 17.13 0.15
C ILE A 43 0.82 17.32 -1.09
N GLU A 44 1.23 16.79 -2.24
CA GLU A 44 0.49 16.91 -3.50
C GLU A 44 -0.91 16.27 -3.39
N ILE A 45 -1.04 15.14 -2.67
CA ILE A 45 -2.35 14.51 -2.44
C ILE A 45 -3.23 15.40 -1.53
N ALA A 46 -2.64 16.01 -0.51
CA ALA A 46 -3.36 16.90 0.40
C ALA A 46 -3.91 18.11 -0.35
N GLU A 47 -3.09 18.71 -1.22
CA GLU A 47 -3.47 19.81 -2.10
C GLU A 47 -4.53 19.39 -3.13
N TYR A 48 -4.32 18.25 -3.79
CA TYR A 48 -5.23 17.71 -4.81
C TYR A 48 -6.64 17.44 -4.26
N LEU A 49 -6.72 16.91 -3.02
CA LEU A 49 -8.00 16.56 -2.38
C LEU A 49 -8.55 17.67 -1.48
N GLY A 50 -7.82 18.76 -1.25
CA GLY A 50 -8.22 19.84 -0.35
C GLY A 50 -8.36 19.39 1.12
N ILE A 51 -7.51 18.47 1.57
CA ILE A 51 -7.51 17.94 2.96
C ILE A 51 -6.15 18.19 3.62
N SER A 52 -6.05 18.03 4.94
CA SER A 52 -4.77 18.18 5.62
C SER A 52 -3.80 17.03 5.32
N ILE A 53 -2.50 17.33 5.28
CA ILE A 53 -1.44 16.32 5.14
C ILE A 53 -1.54 15.22 6.22
N ASN A 54 -1.88 15.58 7.45
CA ASN A 54 -2.11 14.60 8.54
C ASN A 54 -3.26 13.64 8.21
N THR A 55 -4.29 14.11 7.50
CA THR A 55 -5.39 13.24 7.05
C THR A 55 -4.87 12.25 6.01
N VAL A 56 -4.06 12.71 5.05
CA VAL A 56 -3.40 11.84 4.06
C VAL A 56 -2.54 10.78 4.75
N GLU A 57 -1.65 11.18 5.64
CA GLU A 57 -0.76 10.27 6.38
C GLU A 57 -1.54 9.23 7.19
N ASN A 58 -2.62 9.64 7.87
CA ASN A 58 -3.46 8.72 8.63
C ASN A 58 -4.18 7.72 7.72
N GLN A 59 -4.64 8.15 6.54
CA GLN A 59 -5.29 7.25 5.58
C GLN A 59 -4.29 6.28 4.94
N ILE A 60 -3.08 6.74 4.60
CA ILE A 60 -1.97 5.88 4.16
C ILE A 60 -1.61 4.85 5.25
N GLY A 61 -1.48 5.29 6.51
CA GLY A 61 -1.21 4.41 7.63
C GLY A 61 -2.30 3.36 7.85
N LYS A 62 -3.59 3.73 7.68
CA LYS A 62 -4.72 2.79 7.71
C LYS A 62 -4.64 1.77 6.58
N ALA A 63 -4.33 2.20 5.36
CA ALA A 63 -4.16 1.29 4.22
C ALA A 63 -3.10 0.23 4.51
N PHE A 64 -1.94 0.65 5.02
CA PHE A 64 -0.88 -0.29 5.40
C PHE A 64 -1.25 -1.21 6.55
N LYS A 65 -2.02 -0.73 7.53
CA LYS A 65 -2.50 -1.58 8.63
C LYS A 65 -3.44 -2.68 8.13
N VAL A 66 -4.27 -2.38 7.14
CA VAL A 66 -5.17 -3.37 6.52
C VAL A 66 -4.36 -4.35 5.65
N LEU A 67 -3.49 -3.86 4.77
CA LEU A 67 -2.59 -4.68 3.95
C LEU A 67 -1.68 -5.59 4.79
N ARG A 68 -1.21 -5.08 5.93
CA ARG A 68 -0.42 -5.88 6.87
C ARG A 68 -1.18 -7.08 7.43
N LYS A 69 -2.49 -6.98 7.62
CA LYS A 69 -3.28 -8.10 8.18
C LYS A 69 -3.47 -9.23 7.18
N SER A 70 -3.37 -8.95 5.88
CA SER A 70 -3.57 -9.94 4.82
C SER A 70 -2.27 -10.58 4.31
N ILE A 71 -1.11 -9.96 4.55
CA ILE A 71 0.20 -10.46 4.08
C ILE A 71 1.02 -11.07 5.23
N THR A 72 1.64 -12.22 4.98
CA THR A 72 2.50 -12.96 5.93
C THR A 72 3.70 -12.13 6.40
N LYS A 73 4.06 -12.28 7.69
CA LYS A 73 5.03 -11.51 8.50
C LYS A 73 6.37 -11.12 7.83
N GLY A 74 6.83 -11.84 6.81
CA GLY A 74 8.12 -11.63 6.14
C GLY A 74 8.17 -10.44 5.17
N PHE A 75 7.07 -10.11 4.49
CA PHE A 75 7.03 -8.95 3.57
C PHE A 75 6.97 -7.60 4.30
N TYR A 76 6.52 -7.62 5.56
CA TYR A 76 6.34 -6.44 6.40
C TYR A 76 7.65 -5.70 6.70
N THR A 77 8.74 -6.43 6.93
CA THR A 77 10.06 -5.82 7.23
C THR A 77 10.62 -5.10 6.01
N LEU A 78 10.50 -5.70 4.83
CA LEU A 78 10.95 -5.12 3.57
C LEU A 78 10.13 -3.87 3.20
N PHE A 79 8.81 -3.97 3.35
CA PHE A 79 7.90 -2.86 3.05
C PHE A 79 8.12 -1.65 3.97
N LEU A 80 8.38 -1.87 5.26
CA LEU A 80 8.72 -0.78 6.20
C LEU A 80 10.09 -0.17 5.93
N LEU A 81 11.07 -0.96 5.50
CA LEU A 81 12.40 -0.45 5.17
C LEU A 81 12.30 0.50 3.96
N MET A 82 11.54 0.11 2.94
CA MET A 82 11.29 0.94 1.75
C MET A 82 10.54 2.23 2.12
N TYR A 83 9.47 2.15 2.93
CA TYR A 83 8.72 3.34 3.36
C TYR A 83 9.52 4.28 4.28
N ARG A 84 10.58 3.78 4.94
CA ARG A 84 11.51 4.63 5.70
C ARG A 84 12.59 5.28 4.83
N LEU A 85 12.95 4.66 3.70
CA LEU A 85 13.95 5.18 2.77
C LEU A 85 13.37 6.26 1.84
N ASP A 86 12.11 6.16 1.42
CA ASP A 86 11.42 7.19 0.62
C ASP A 86 11.13 8.50 1.38
N ARG A 87 11.49 8.58 2.67
CA ARG A 87 11.28 9.74 3.55
C ARG A 87 12.56 10.47 3.95
N ASN A 88 13.70 10.14 3.32
CA ASN A 88 14.99 10.84 3.52
C ASN A 88 15.36 11.72 2.33
#